data_AF-A0A016TUJ6-F1
#
_entry.id   AF-A0A016TUJ6-F1
#
_cell.length_a   1.000
_cell.length_b   1.000
_cell.length_c   1.000
_cell.angle_alpha   90.00
_cell.angle_beta   90.00
_cell.angle_gamma   90.00
#
_symmetry.space_group_name_H-M   'P 1'
#
loop_
_entity.id
_entity.type
_entity.pdbx_description
1 polymer ?
#
loop_
_entity_poly.entity_id
_entity_poly.type
_entity_poly.pdbx_seq_one_letter_code
_entity_poly.pdbx_strand_id
1 'polypeptide(L)' 'MIQFLHDPARPLLNRVARQKLLDFEWEVLTSALYRPGLVPRDYQLLLTLSNALQKKACDDEDDLDCWLSNFFEPMPV' A
#
# COMPACT_ATOMS: atom_id res chain seq x y z
N MET A 1 -19.51 2.78 -0.55
CA MET A 1 -18.67 3.90 -0.99
C MET A 1 -17.25 3.61 -0.55
N ILE A 2 -16.31 3.50 -1.50
CA ILE A 2 -14.91 3.16 -1.20
C ILE A 2 -14.11 4.47 -1.17
N GLN A 3 -13.39 4.68 -0.07
CA GLN A 3 -12.53 5.84 0.13
C GLN A 3 -11.09 5.45 -0.17
N PHE A 4 -10.48 6.12 -1.15
CA PHE A 4 -9.11 5.89 -1.56
C PHE A 4 -8.19 6.92 -0.90
N LEU A 5 -7.45 6.50 0.12
CA LEU A 5 -6.46 7.32 0.81
C LEU A 5 -5.08 7.00 0.24
N HIS A 6 -4.37 8.02 -0.24
CA HIS A 6 -3.01 7.87 -0.78
C HIS A 6 -2.15 9.11 -0.48
N ASP A 7 -0.83 8.92 -0.41
CA ASP A 7 0.13 10.00 -0.23
C ASP A 7 0.26 10.90 -1.47
N PRO A 8 0.19 12.24 -1.35
CA PRO A 8 0.28 13.13 -2.50
C PRO A 8 1.70 13.32 -3.08
N ALA A 9 2.75 12.64 -2.58
CA ALA A 9 4.13 12.88 -3.04
C ALA A 9 4.44 12.28 -4.44
N ARG A 10 3.96 12.97 -5.50
CA ARG A 10 4.33 12.88 -6.94
C ARG A 10 4.06 11.54 -7.68
N PRO A 11 4.17 11.54 -9.04
CA PRO A 11 3.07 11.68 -10.01
C PRO A 11 2.22 10.41 -10.21
N LEU A 12 1.99 9.60 -9.17
CA LEU A 12 1.13 8.41 -9.23
C LEU A 12 -0.30 8.71 -9.72
N LEU A 13 -0.77 9.95 -9.53
CA LEU A 13 -2.08 10.41 -9.99
C LEU A 13 -2.03 11.09 -11.37
N ASN A 14 -1.57 10.35 -12.39
CA ASN A 14 -1.66 10.80 -13.78
C ASN A 14 -3.14 10.91 -14.21
N ARG A 15 -3.41 11.60 -15.32
CA ARG A 15 -4.78 11.85 -15.80
C ARG A 15 -5.57 10.54 -16.03
N VAL A 16 -4.89 9.47 -16.44
CA VAL A 16 -5.49 8.15 -16.68
C VAL A 16 -5.90 7.47 -15.37
N ALA A 17 -5.07 7.54 -14.33
CA ALA A 17 -5.37 6.99 -13.00
C ALA A 17 -6.56 7.71 -12.35
N ARG A 18 -6.64 9.04 -12.50
CA ARG A 18 -7.81 9.83 -12.04
C ARG A 18 -9.09 9.41 -12.75
N GLN A 19 -9.01 9.15 -14.05
CA GLN A 19 -10.18 8.78 -14.85
C GLN A 19 -10.71 7.40 -14.43
N LYS A 20 -9.81 6.44 -14.23
CA LYS A 20 -10.19 5.12 -13.70
C LYS A 20 -10.80 5.20 -12.30
N LEU A 21 -10.27 6.03 -11.41
CA LEU A 21 -10.84 6.20 -10.07
C LEU A 21 -12.28 6.74 -10.10
N LEU A 22 -12.57 7.64 -11.05
CA LEU A 22 -13.93 8.13 -11.30
C LEU A 22 -14.83 7.04 -11.89
N ASP A 23 -14.31 6.24 -12.83
CA ASP A 23 -15.03 5.10 -13.42
C ASP A 23 -15.40 4.04 -12.36
N PHE A 24 -14.57 3.89 -11.32
CA PHE A 24 -14.83 3.02 -10.17
C PHE A 24 -15.72 3.67 -9.09
N GLU A 25 -16.13 4.94 -9.29
CA GLU A 25 -16.89 5.73 -8.30
C GLU A 25 -16.19 5.83 -6.92
N TRP A 26 -14.85 5.83 -6.91
CA TRP A 26 -14.07 5.92 -5.68
C TRP A 26 -13.80 7.36 -5.29
N GLU A 27 -14.04 7.67 -4.02
CA GLU A 27 -13.76 9.00 -3.48
C GLU A 27 -12.28 9.09 -3.09
N VAL A 28 -11.55 10.02 -3.71
CA VAL A 28 -10.12 10.22 -3.43
C VAL A 28 -9.96 11.16 -2.24
N LEU A 29 -9.50 10.61 -1.11
CA LEU A 29 -9.07 11.38 0.04
C LEU A 29 -7.60 11.75 -0.13
N THR A 30 -7.33 13.02 -0.42
CA THR A 30 -5.97 13.55 -0.40
C THR A 30 -5.47 13.64 1.04
N SER A 31 -4.48 12.82 1.40
CA SER A 31 -3.78 12.94 2.68
C SER A 31 -3.06 14.28 2.74
N ALA A 32 -3.07 14.93 3.91
CA ALA A 32 -2.31 16.17 4.11
C ALA A 32 -0.82 15.90 3.84
N LEU A 33 -0.19 16.80 3.09
CA LEU A 33 1.18 16.69 2.58
C LEU A 33 2.14 16.05 3.62
N TYR A 34 2.66 14.87 3.27
CA TYR A 34 3.79 14.18 3.90
C TYR A 34 3.80 14.18 5.44
N ARG A 35 2.83 13.50 6.05
CA ARG A 35 3.01 12.92 7.39
C ARG A 35 2.94 11.40 7.26
N PRO A 36 4.08 10.70 7.30
CA PRO A 36 4.11 9.24 7.34
C PRO A 36 3.28 8.64 8.48
N GLY A 37 3.04 9.40 9.56
CA GLY A 37 2.16 9.00 10.66
C GLY A 37 0.66 9.30 10.48
N LEU A 38 0.23 9.91 9.37
CA LEU A 38 -1.20 10.20 9.11
C LEU A 38 -1.95 9.04 8.44
N VAL A 39 -1.24 8.05 7.89
CA VAL A 39 -1.87 6.81 7.43
C VAL A 39 -1.41 5.68 8.36
N PRO A 40 -2.07 5.50 9.51
CA PRO A 40 -1.68 4.49 10.50
C PRO A 40 -1.51 3.11 9.87
N ARG A 41 -2.40 2.76 8.94
CA ARG A 41 -2.38 1.47 8.23
C ARG A 41 -1.08 1.26 7.44
N ASP A 42 -0.71 2.19 6.57
CA ASP A 42 0.44 2.02 5.69
C ASP A 42 1.75 2.02 6.48
N TYR A 43 1.87 2.90 7.49
CA TYR A 43 3.05 2.90 8.35
C TYR A 43 3.19 1.61 9.15
N GLN A 44 2.11 1.15 9.79
CA GLN A 44 2.13 -0.09 10.58
C GLN A 44 2.39 -1.31 9.70
N LEU A 45 1.79 -1.36 8.50
CA LEU A 45 1.97 -2.45 7.55
C LEU A 45 3.41 -2.51 7.06
N LEU A 46 3.95 -1.40 6.54
CA LEU A 46 5.31 -1.34 6.02
C LEU A 46 6.36 -1.59 7.11
N LEU A 47 6.12 -1.11 8.32
CA LEU A 47 6.99 -1.40 9.47
C LEU A 47 6.98 -2.89 9.83
N THR A 48 5.81 -3.51 9.91
CA THR A 48 5.67 -4.94 10.21
C THR A 48 6.32 -5.79 9.12
N LEU A 49 6.09 -5.44 7.85
CA LEU A 49 6.71 -6.08 6.70
C LEU A 49 8.24 -5.95 6.74
N SER A 50 8.77 -4.75 6.97
CA SER A 50 10.22 -4.52 7.06
C SER A 50 10.86 -5.33 8.18
N ASN A 51 10.22 -5.38 9.36
CA ASN A 51 10.71 -6.18 10.50
C ASN A 51 10.70 -7.69 10.21
N ALA A 52 9.73 -8.17 9.43
CA ALA A 52 9.64 -9.57 9.03
C ALA A 52 10.68 -9.91 7.95
N LEU A 53 10.86 -9.03 6.97
CA LEU A 53 11.86 -9.16 5.90
C LEU A 53 13.30 -9.15 6.44
N GLN A 54 13.60 -8.37 7.48
CA GLN A 54 14.93 -8.38 8.12
C GLN A 54 15.35 -9.76 8.66
N LYS A 55 14.39 -10.67 8.87
CA LYS A 55 14.63 -12.03 9.39
C LYS A 55 14.57 -13.10 8.31
N LYS A 56 14.33 -12.73 7.04
CA LYS A 56 14.11 -13.65 5.93
C LYS A 56 15.10 -13.35 4.80
N ALA A 57 15.84 -14.37 4.39
CA ALA A 57 16.50 -14.37 3.09
C ALA A 57 15.54 -14.97 2.05
N CYS A 58 15.42 -14.30 0.91
CA CYS A 58 14.74 -14.82 -0.28
C CYS A 58 15.82 -14.99 -1.35
N ASP A 59 15.85 -16.15 -1.99
CA ASP A 59 16.90 -16.51 -2.94
C ASP A 59 16.54 -16.02 -4.37
N ASP A 60 15.24 -15.94 -4.68
CA ASP A 60 14.72 -15.41 -5.94
C ASP A 60 13.36 -14.67 -5.76
N GLU A 61 12.80 -14.19 -6.87
CA GLU A 61 11.53 -13.47 -6.90
C GLU A 61 10.33 -14.37 -6.56
N ASP A 62 10.34 -15.64 -6.99
CA ASP A 62 9.25 -16.59 -6.73
C ASP A 62 9.15 -16.91 -5.23
N ASP A 63 10.31 -17.06 -4.57
CA ASP A 63 10.43 -17.23 -3.12
C ASP A 63 9.92 -16.00 -2.36
N LEU A 64 10.18 -14.80 -2.88
CA LEU A 64 9.66 -13.56 -2.30
C LEU A 64 8.14 -13.47 -2.45
N ASP A 65 7.58 -13.78 -3.62
CA ASP A 65 6.15 -13.75 -3.88
C ASP A 65 5.37 -14.78 -3.04
N CYS A 66 5.92 -15.99 -2.93
CA CYS A 66 5.36 -17.03 -2.06
C CYS A 66 5.39 -16.58 -0.60
N TRP A 67 6.51 -16.01 -0.14
CA TRP A 67 6.63 -15.51 1.23
C TRP A 67 5.66 -14.35 1.51
N LEU A 68 5.54 -13.39 0.59
CA LEU A 68 4.59 -12.28 0.70
C LEU A 68 3.16 -12.81 0.79
N SER A 69 2.77 -13.74 -0.09
CA SER A 69 1.44 -14.34 -0.07
C SER A 69 1.12 -14.96 1.31
N ASN A 70 2.04 -15.74 1.87
CA ASN A 70 1.90 -16.32 3.20
C ASN A 70 1.88 -15.27 4.34
N PHE A 71 2.60 -14.16 4.17
CA PHE A 71 2.62 -13.07 5.17
C PHE A 71 1.29 -12.31 5.23
N PHE A 72 0.63 -12.12 4.08
CA PHE A 72 -0.65 -11.42 3.98
C PHE A 72 -1.88 -12.32 4.20
N GLU A 73 -1.78 -13.63 4.00
CA GLU A 73 -2.87 -14.60 4.19
C GLU A 73 -3.56 -14.54 5.58
N PRO A 74 -2.83 -14.42 6.71
CA PRO A 74 -3.47 -14.32 8.03
C PRO A 74 -3.92 -12.90 8.40
N MET A 75 -3.67 -11.88 7.58
CA MET A 75 -4.08 -10.50 7.92
C MET A 75 -5.58 -10.30 7.69
N PRO A 76 -6.31 -9.73 8.67
CA PRO A 76 -7.74 -9.46 8.51
C PRO A 76 -7.96 -8.40 7.43
N VAL A 77 -8.91 -8.69 6.53
CA VAL A 77 -9.32 -7.84 5.39
C VAL A 77 -10.00 -6.56 5.87
#